data_AF-A0A0F9B2J1-F1
#
_entry.id   AF-A0A0F9B2J1-F1
#
_cell.length_a   1.000
_cell.length_b   1.000
_cell.length_c   1.000
_cell.angle_alpha   90.00
_cell.angle_beta   90.00
_cell.angle_gamma   90.00
#
_symmetry.space_group_name_H-M   'P 1'
#
loop_
_entity.id
_entity.type
_entity.pdbx_description
1 polymer ?
#
loop_
_entity_poly.entity_id
_entity_poly.type
_entity_poly.pdbx_seq_one_letter_code
_entity_poly.pdbx_strand_id
1 'polypeptide(L)'
;MPQTFDPYHTWLGIPPQRQPPNHYDLLGIPLFEDKVETIEHAADRQMAHLHSLQTGKRAKLSQQLLNEVAEARVCLLNVQEKAAYDQRLREELQKAEKS
;
A
#
# COMPACT_ATOMS: atom_id res chain seq x y z
N MET A 1 6.66 19.73 -18.91
CA MET A 1 7.55 18.72 -18.31
C MET A 1 6.88 17.37 -18.49
N PRO A 2 7.55 16.32 -19.01
CA PRO A 2 6.90 15.01 -19.09
C PRO A 2 6.57 14.59 -17.66
N GLN A 3 5.27 14.53 -17.35
CA GLN A 3 4.78 14.03 -16.08
C GLN A 3 5.28 12.58 -16.00
N THR A 4 6.33 12.34 -15.21
CA THR A 4 6.81 11.00 -14.91
C THR A 4 5.60 10.18 -14.46
N PHE A 5 5.38 9.04 -15.10
CA PHE A 5 4.24 8.20 -14.78
C PHE A 5 4.34 7.77 -13.32
N ASP A 6 3.41 8.24 -12.49
CA ASP A 6 3.33 7.89 -11.08
C ASP A 6 2.39 6.67 -10.94
N PRO A 7 2.94 5.46 -10.68
CA PRO A 7 2.13 4.25 -10.59
C PRO A 7 1.25 4.24 -9.34
N TYR A 8 1.67 4.88 -8.24
CA TYR A 8 0.89 4.97 -7.00
C TYR A 8 -0.34 5.84 -7.20
N HIS A 9 -0.18 7.01 -7.80
CA HIS A 9 -1.31 7.89 -8.07
C HIS A 9 -2.22 7.33 -9.17
N THR A 10 -1.65 6.78 -10.24
CA THR A 10 -2.44 6.35 -11.42
C THR A 10 -3.20 5.05 -11.18
N TRP A 11 -2.64 4.09 -10.44
CA TRP A 11 -3.26 2.77 -10.26
C TRP A 11 -3.84 2.57 -8.87
N LEU A 12 -3.23 3.12 -7.83
CA LEU A 12 -3.69 2.96 -6.45
C LEU A 12 -4.44 4.19 -5.91
N GLY A 13 -4.49 5.29 -6.67
CA GLY A 13 -5.16 6.53 -6.26
C GLY A 13 -4.45 7.27 -5.13
N ILE A 14 -3.17 7.00 -4.90
CA ILE A 14 -2.37 7.58 -3.82
C ILE A 14 -1.71 8.86 -4.33
N PRO A 15 -2.15 10.05 -3.87
CA PRO A 15 -1.62 11.31 -4.38
C PRO A 15 -0.15 11.51 -3.94
N PRO A 16 0.66 12.26 -4.70
CA PRO A 16 2.08 12.50 -4.38
C PRO A 16 2.32 13.09 -2.99
N GLN A 17 1.37 13.86 -2.46
CA GLN A 17 1.46 14.46 -1.12
C GLN A 17 1.34 13.42 0.01
N ARG A 18 0.84 12.21 -0.29
CA ARG A 18 0.75 11.08 0.64
C ARG A 18 1.80 10.00 0.35
N GLN A 19 2.84 10.34 -0.41
CA GLN A 19 3.97 9.44 -0.64
C GLN A 19 5.13 9.77 0.32
N PRO A 20 5.82 8.76 0.88
CA PRO A 20 5.65 7.32 0.62
C PRO A 20 4.38 6.74 1.27
N PRO A 21 3.69 5.79 0.60
CA PRO A 21 2.50 5.16 1.16
C PRO A 21 2.84 4.20 2.30
N ASN A 22 1.95 4.07 3.27
CA ASN A 22 2.00 2.99 4.25
C ASN A 22 1.26 1.74 3.73
N HIS A 23 1.31 0.63 4.48
CA HIS A 23 0.67 -0.63 4.10
C HIS A 23 -0.86 -0.51 3.95
N TYR A 24 -1.51 0.33 4.75
CA TYR A 24 -2.96 0.56 4.64
C TYR A 24 -3.31 1.37 3.38
N ASP A 25 -2.49 2.36 3.02
CA ASP A 25 -2.64 3.13 1.77
C ASP A 25 -2.48 2.22 0.54
N LEU A 26 -1.50 1.31 0.55
CA LEU A 26 -1.28 0.34 -0.53
C LEU A 26 -2.51 -0.58 -0.73
N LEU A 27 -3.17 -0.97 0.36
CA LEU A 27 -4.40 -1.77 0.32
C LEU A 27 -5.65 -0.95 -0.01
N GLY A 28 -5.60 0.36 0.20
CA GLY A 28 -6.74 1.26 0.04
C GLY A 28 -7.80 1.04 1.11
N ILE A 29 -7.38 0.86 2.36
CA ILE A 29 -8.24 0.66 3.54
C ILE A 29 -7.91 1.68 4.64
N PRO A 30 -8.81 1.89 5.61
CA PRO A 30 -8.54 2.76 6.75
C PRO A 30 -7.30 2.33 7.55
N LEU A 31 -6.57 3.31 8.08
CA LEU A 31 -5.47 3.06 9.01
C LEU A 31 -5.96 2.24 10.21
N PHE A 32 -5.15 1.26 10.62
CA PHE A 32 -5.42 0.40 11.76
C PHE A 32 -6.69 -0.44 11.62
N GLU A 33 -7.11 -0.79 10.40
CA GLU A 33 -8.17 -1.79 10.19
C GLU A 33 -7.80 -3.09 10.92
N ASP A 34 -8.75 -3.63 11.69
CA ASP A 34 -8.55 -4.82 12.53
C ASP A 34 -9.24 -6.06 11.96
N LYS A 35 -10.20 -5.87 11.03
CA LYS A 35 -10.90 -6.98 10.40
C LYS A 35 -10.01 -7.68 9.37
N VAL A 36 -9.54 -8.86 9.74
CA VAL A 36 -8.72 -9.74 8.88
C VAL A 36 -9.36 -9.92 7.50
N GLU A 37 -10.67 -10.22 7.44
CA GLU A 37 -11.41 -10.37 6.17
C GLU A 37 -11.36 -9.12 5.27
N THR A 38 -11.32 -7.93 5.87
CA THR A 38 -11.26 -6.66 5.13
C THR A 38 -9.87 -6.45 4.54
N ILE A 39 -8.83 -6.80 5.32
CA ILE A 39 -7.43 -6.74 4.89
C ILE A 39 -7.18 -7.74 3.75
N GLU A 40 -7.67 -8.98 3.89
CA GLU A 40 -7.55 -10.02 2.85
C GLU A 40 -8.21 -9.60 1.54
N HIS A 41 -9.49 -9.21 1.60
CA HIS A 41 -10.22 -8.79 0.40
C HIS A 41 -9.60 -7.56 -0.27
N ALA A 42 -9.07 -6.62 0.51
CA ALA A 42 -8.40 -5.44 -0.02
C ALA A 42 -7.10 -5.82 -0.74
N ALA A 43 -6.27 -6.68 -0.14
CA ALA A 43 -5.05 -7.15 -0.75
C ALA A 43 -5.30 -7.91 -2.04
N ASP A 44 -6.25 -8.84 -2.04
CA ASP A 44 -6.60 -9.63 -3.22
C ASP A 44 -7.09 -8.73 -4.36
N ARG A 45 -7.91 -7.71 -4.06
CA ARG A 45 -8.36 -6.71 -5.05
C ARG A 45 -7.19 -5.94 -5.65
N GLN A 46 -6.25 -5.45 -4.82
CA GLN A 46 -5.11 -4.69 -5.33
C GLN A 46 -4.17 -5.57 -6.15
N MET A 47 -3.89 -6.79 -5.70
CA MET A 47 -3.08 -7.75 -6.45
C MET A 47 -3.72 -8.09 -7.79
N ALA A 48 -5.03 -8.38 -7.83
CA ALA A 48 -5.73 -8.66 -9.08
C ALA A 48 -5.68 -7.47 -10.06
N HIS A 49 -5.85 -6.24 -9.55
CA HIS A 49 -5.74 -5.03 -10.37
C HIS A 49 -4.33 -4.89 -10.96
N LEU A 50 -3.30 -4.99 -10.12
CA LEU A 50 -1.91 -4.85 -10.56
C LEU A 50 -1.49 -5.99 -11.50
N HIS A 51 -1.93 -7.22 -11.27
CA HIS A 51 -1.72 -8.35 -12.17
C HIS A 51 -2.25 -8.07 -13.59
N SER A 52 -3.42 -7.43 -13.70
CA SER A 52 -3.98 -7.05 -15.01
C SER A 52 -3.09 -6.04 -15.79
N LEU A 53 -2.22 -5.33 -15.07
CA LEU A 53 -1.32 -4.29 -15.58
C LEU A 53 0.12 -4.80 -15.83
N GLN A 54 0.40 -6.09 -15.60
CA GLN A 54 1.72 -6.70 -15.79
C GLN A 54 2.13 -6.87 -17.27
N THR A 55 1.40 -6.29 -18.22
CA THR A 55 1.72 -6.38 -19.65
C THR A 55 2.26 -5.06 -20.19
N GLY A 56 3.24 -5.14 -21.10
CA GLY A 56 3.78 -3.98 -21.81
C GLY A 56 4.81 -3.13 -21.04
N LYS A 57 4.95 -1.86 -21.44
CA LYS A 57 6.07 -0.98 -21.04
C LYS A 57 6.14 -0.65 -19.54
N ARG A 58 5.09 -0.93 -18.78
CA ARG A 58 4.97 -0.63 -17.34
C ARG A 58 4.89 -1.88 -16.47
N ALA A 59 5.11 -3.06 -17.04
CA ALA A 59 5.09 -4.34 -16.33
C ALA A 59 6.03 -4.35 -15.11
N LYS A 60 7.21 -3.74 -15.23
CA LYS A 60 8.17 -3.63 -14.12
C LYS A 60 7.59 -2.85 -12.93
N LEU A 61 6.88 -1.75 -13.19
CA LEU A 61 6.26 -0.94 -12.13
C LEU A 61 5.12 -1.70 -11.45
N SER A 62 4.28 -2.40 -12.23
CA SER A 62 3.23 -3.25 -11.67
C SER A 62 3.83 -4.36 -10.79
N GLN A 63 4.92 -5.00 -11.23
CA GLN A 63 5.60 -6.02 -10.43
C GLN A 63 6.17 -5.46 -9.11
N GLN A 64 6.72 -4.24 -9.13
CA GLN A 64 7.19 -3.59 -7.91
C GLN A 64 6.05 -3.37 -6.92
N LEU A 65 4.94 -2.79 -7.38
CA LEU A 65 3.76 -2.60 -6.53
C LEU A 65 3.15 -3.91 -6.04
N LEU A 66 3.17 -4.98 -6.85
CA LEU A 66 2.72 -6.31 -6.42
C LEU A 66 3.54 -6.83 -5.26
N ASN A 67 4.85 -6.62 -5.27
CA ASN A 67 5.72 -7.02 -4.17
C ASN A 67 5.41 -6.20 -2.91
N GLU A 68 5.22 -4.89 -3.04
CA GLU A 68 4.85 -4.01 -1.92
C GLU A 68 3.48 -4.37 -1.32
N VAL A 69 2.48 -4.65 -2.16
CA VAL A 69 1.15 -5.10 -1.71
C VAL A 69 1.23 -6.47 -1.05
N ALA A 70 2.05 -7.39 -1.56
CA ALA A 70 2.25 -8.70 -0.94
C ALA A 70 2.92 -8.58 0.43
N GLU A 71 3.92 -7.71 0.58
CA GLU A 71 4.56 -7.42 1.86
C GLU A 71 3.56 -6.80 2.85
N ALA A 72 2.77 -5.82 2.41
CA ALA A 72 1.71 -5.21 3.21
C ALA A 72 0.70 -6.25 3.68
N ARG A 73 0.27 -7.16 2.79
CA ARG A 73 -0.64 -8.26 3.12
C ARG A 73 -0.07 -9.17 4.20
N VAL A 74 1.17 -9.64 4.04
CA VAL A 74 1.82 -10.53 5.02
C VAL A 74 1.92 -9.84 6.39
N CYS A 75 2.39 -8.59 6.40
CA CYS A 75 2.54 -7.82 7.63
C CYS A 75 1.21 -7.59 8.36
N LEU A 76 0.16 -7.19 7.63
CA LEU A 76 -1.12 -6.81 8.22
C LEU A 76 -2.01 -8.01 8.61
N LEU A 77 -1.82 -9.18 7.98
CA LEU A 77 -2.53 -10.41 8.35
C LEU A 77 -1.86 -11.15 9.51
N ASN A 78 -0.58 -10.91 9.77
CA ASN A 78 0.10 -11.44 10.94
C ASN A 78 -0.12 -10.53 12.16
N VAL A 79 -0.86 -11.03 13.15
CA VAL A 79 -1.22 -10.28 14.36
C VAL A 79 -0.01 -9.64 15.06
N GLN A 80 1.12 -10.36 15.14
CA GLN A 80 2.32 -9.86 15.83
C GLN A 80 3.04 -8.80 14.99
N GLU A 81 3.18 -9.02 13.68
CA GLU A 81 3.82 -8.07 12.78
C GLU A 81 2.98 -6.81 12.62
N LYS A 82 1.65 -6.95 12.49
CA LYS A 82 0.70 -5.83 12.48
C LYS A 82 0.82 -5.00 13.74
N ALA A 83 0.84 -5.62 14.93
CA ALA A 83 0.93 -4.87 16.19
C ALA A 83 2.23 -4.04 16.26
N ALA A 84 3.37 -4.64 15.90
CA ALA A 84 4.65 -3.95 15.87
C ALA A 84 4.70 -2.85 14.79
N TYR A 85 4.07 -3.10 13.63
CA TYR A 85 3.94 -2.13 12.56
C TYR A 85 3.07 -0.94 12.96
N ASP A 86 1.89 -1.19 13.53
CA ASP A 86 0.93 -0.18 13.97
C ASP A 86 1.54 0.73 15.04
N GLN A 87 2.33 0.17 15.95
CA GLN A 87 3.04 0.98 16.94
C GLN A 87 4.02 1.95 16.27
N ARG A 88 4.87 1.46 15.36
CA ARG A 88 5.82 2.32 14.62
C ARG A 88 5.10 3.38 13.78
N LEU A 89 4.04 3.00 13.07
CA LEU A 89 3.29 3.91 12.22
C LEU A 89 2.64 5.04 13.02
N ARG A 90 2.10 4.75 14.21
CA ARG A 90 1.58 5.81 15.11
C ARG A 90 2.65 6.80 15.53
N GLU A 91 3.85 6.32 15.85
CA GLU A 91 4.97 7.20 16.21
C GLU A 91 5.42 8.08 15.03
N GLU A 92 5.46 7.52 13.82
CA GLU A 92 5.79 8.26 12.59
C GLU A 92 4.74 9.33 12.27
N LEU A 93 3.45 8.99 12.35
CA LEU A 93 2.36 9.94 12.12
C LEU A 93 2.39 11.09 13.15
N GLN A 94 2.61 10.79 14.43
CA GLN A 94 2.74 11.83 15.46
C GLN A 94 3.94 12.75 15.26
N LYS A 95 5.05 12.24 14.70
CA LYS A 95 6.21 13.06 14.35
C LYS A 95 5.91 13.94 13.15
N ALA A 96 5.23 13.41 12.14
CA ALA A 96 4.84 14.18 10.95
C ALA A 96 3.84 15.31 11.28
N GLU A 97 2.93 15.11 12.22
CA GLU A 97 1.99 16.16 12.67
C GLU A 97 2.65 17.30 13.47
N LYS A 98 3.83 17.06 14.04
CA LYS A 98 4.55 18.03 14.90
C LYS A 98 5.66 18.77 14.16
N SER A 99 5.96 18.40 12.91
CA SER A 99 7.05 18.94 12.11
C SER A 99 6.56 19.88 11.01
#